data_AF-A0A2S8BF65-F1
#
_entry.id   AF-A0A2S8BF65-F1
#
_cell.length_a   1.000
_cell.length_b   1.000
_cell.length_c   1.000
_cell.angle_alpha   90.00
_cell.angle_beta   90.00
_cell.angle_gamma   90.00
#
_symmetry.space_group_name_H-M   'P 1'
#
loop_
_entity.id
_entity.type
_entity.pdbx_description
1 polymer ?
#
loop_
_entity_poly.entity_id
_entity_poly.type
_entity_poly.pdbx_seq_one_letter_code
_entity_poly.pdbx_strand_id
1 'polypeptide(L)'
;MLIFQDTHRCTLGYTASNAHGDRLAVTAGHCGRPGEPVYDKSRQKIGHYIAVQPDDLRHRNYGYSLIRIHSGIRLSPWITPTFAIERQATPHTGDYVCAFGTTSGMKCSTVTNTSPAAGTLDGSLTAGGDSGGPVIRMKDHALVGIIIAHNPERAQTQFEPITNITARTAHAAAAGQAFAPIVHTDA
;
A
#
# COMPACT_ATOMS: atom_id res chain seq x y z
N MET A 1 -8.43 -3.18 -2.82
CA MET A 1 -8.90 -4.52 -3.28
C MET A 1 -8.51 -5.58 -2.24
N LEU A 2 -9.37 -6.55 -1.92
CA LEU A 2 -9.00 -7.66 -1.01
C LEU A 2 -8.09 -8.66 -1.73
N ILE A 3 -6.98 -9.03 -1.09
CA ILE A 3 -6.06 -10.06 -1.55
C ILE A 3 -5.89 -11.16 -0.50
N PHE A 4 -5.72 -12.38 -0.97
CA PHE A 4 -5.48 -13.55 -0.14
C PHE A 4 -4.11 -14.14 -0.33
N GLN A 5 -3.66 -14.69 0.79
CA GLN A 5 -2.33 -15.18 1.08
C GLN A 5 -2.48 -16.48 1.87
N ASP A 6 -2.73 -17.57 1.15
CA ASP A 6 -3.24 -18.80 1.76
C ASP A 6 -4.52 -18.54 2.59
N THR A 7 -4.38 -18.40 3.92
CA THR A 7 -5.44 -18.05 4.90
C THR A 7 -5.43 -16.61 5.38
N HIS A 8 -4.37 -15.84 5.12
CA HIS A 8 -4.25 -14.43 5.53
C HIS A 8 -4.93 -13.50 4.52
N ARG A 9 -5.58 -12.46 5.06
CA ARG A 9 -6.29 -11.43 4.30
C ARG A 9 -5.54 -10.13 4.43
N CYS A 10 -5.25 -9.49 3.29
CA CYS A 10 -4.69 -8.15 3.22
C CYS A 10 -5.43 -7.33 2.17
N THR A 11 -5.14 -6.03 2.15
CA THR A 11 -5.62 -5.12 1.14
C THR A 11 -4.49 -4.78 0.17
N LEU A 12 -4.76 -4.82 -1.14
CA LEU A 12 -3.85 -4.28 -2.14
C LEU A 12 -3.83 -2.76 -2.01
N GLY A 13 -2.64 -2.18 -1.89
CA GLY A 13 -2.42 -0.75 -1.74
C GLY A 13 -2.66 -0.01 -3.04
N TYR A 14 -1.77 -0.24 -4.01
CA TYR A 14 -1.84 0.42 -5.31
C TYR A 14 -1.19 -0.46 -6.38
N THR A 15 -1.57 -0.21 -7.64
CA THR A 15 -0.88 -0.76 -8.80
C THR A 15 0.25 0.16 -9.21
N ALA A 16 1.31 -0.41 -9.77
CA ALA A 16 2.53 0.30 -10.12
C ALA A 16 3.09 -0.23 -11.45
N SER A 17 4.00 0.54 -12.02
CA SER A 17 4.79 0.14 -13.18
C SER A 17 6.22 0.66 -13.05
N ASN A 18 7.07 0.27 -13.98
CA ASN A 18 8.46 0.72 -14.06
C ASN A 18 8.84 1.02 -15.52
N ALA A 19 10.08 1.42 -15.77
CA ALA A 19 10.58 1.76 -17.11
C ALA A 19 10.49 0.60 -18.12
N HIS A 20 10.45 -0.64 -17.65
CA HIS A 20 10.30 -1.83 -18.50
C HIS A 20 8.83 -2.17 -18.81
N GLY A 21 7.87 -1.42 -18.24
CA GLY A 21 6.45 -1.72 -18.36
C GLY A 21 6.00 -2.92 -17.52
N ASP A 22 6.78 -3.30 -16.49
CA ASP A 22 6.37 -4.39 -15.62
C ASP A 22 5.05 -4.05 -14.92
N ARG A 23 4.20 -5.08 -14.82
CA ARG A 23 2.90 -4.97 -14.17
C ARG A 23 3.06 -5.27 -12.69
N LEU A 24 3.10 -4.24 -11.88
CA LEU A 24 3.42 -4.35 -10.46
C LEU A 24 2.25 -3.92 -9.58
N ALA A 25 2.29 -4.35 -8.33
CA ALA A 25 1.43 -3.82 -7.29
C ALA A 25 2.12 -3.90 -5.92
N VAL A 26 1.62 -3.13 -4.96
CA VAL A 26 2.21 -2.99 -3.62
C VAL A 26 1.18 -3.33 -2.55
N THR A 27 1.64 -4.01 -1.51
CA THR A 27 0.92 -4.24 -0.25
C THR A 27 1.92 -4.23 0.92
N ALA A 28 1.49 -4.51 2.15
CA ALA A 28 2.37 -4.51 3.32
C ALA A 28 3.38 -5.68 3.31
N GLY A 29 4.48 -5.51 4.03
CA GLY A 29 5.58 -6.48 4.12
C GLY A 29 5.16 -7.83 4.71
N HIS A 30 4.43 -7.81 5.82
CA HIS A 30 3.93 -9.03 6.47
C HIS A 30 2.81 -9.74 5.69
N CYS A 31 2.32 -9.14 4.61
CA CYS A 31 1.30 -9.73 3.76
C CYS A 31 1.86 -10.71 2.74
N GLY A 32 3.10 -11.20 2.85
CA GLY A 32 3.55 -12.32 2.02
C GLY A 32 5.01 -12.70 2.06
N ARG A 33 5.33 -13.73 1.28
CA ARG A 33 6.71 -14.21 1.08
C ARG A 33 7.02 -14.31 -0.42
N PRO A 34 8.28 -14.12 -0.84
CA PRO A 34 8.66 -14.23 -2.24
C PRO A 34 8.23 -15.58 -2.84
N GLY A 35 7.66 -15.53 -4.05
CA GLY A 35 7.16 -16.68 -4.80
C GLY A 35 5.72 -17.09 -4.48
N GLU A 36 5.14 -16.64 -3.36
CA GLU A 36 3.77 -17.02 -3.00
C GLU A 36 2.75 -16.44 -3.99
N PRO A 37 1.70 -17.22 -4.35
CA PRO A 37 0.63 -16.73 -5.19
C PRO A 37 -0.22 -15.68 -4.46
N VAL A 38 -0.71 -14.70 -5.22
CA VAL A 38 -1.70 -13.72 -4.76
C VAL A 38 -3.03 -14.02 -5.43
N TYR A 39 -4.10 -14.05 -4.63
CA TYR A 39 -5.46 -14.24 -5.13
C TYR A 39 -6.34 -13.03 -4.82
N ASP A 40 -7.33 -12.77 -5.66
CA ASP A 40 -8.36 -11.78 -5.40
C ASP A 40 -9.52 -12.34 -4.55
N LYS A 41 -10.56 -11.52 -4.33
CA LYS A 41 -11.75 -11.93 -3.57
C LYS A 41 -12.49 -13.16 -4.14
N SER A 42 -12.35 -13.42 -5.43
CA SER A 42 -12.99 -14.54 -6.15
C SER A 42 -12.10 -15.78 -6.20
N ARG A 43 -10.95 -15.77 -5.52
CA ARG A 43 -9.91 -16.81 -5.56
C ARG A 43 -9.27 -16.96 -6.95
N GLN A 44 -9.38 -15.95 -7.82
CA GLN A 44 -8.61 -15.88 -9.06
C GLN A 44 -7.16 -15.54 -8.72
N LYS A 45 -6.19 -16.30 -9.25
CA LYS A 45 -4.77 -15.97 -9.11
C LYS A 45 -4.43 -14.74 -9.94
N ILE A 46 -4.07 -13.64 -9.28
CA ILE A 46 -3.77 -12.36 -9.94
C ILE A 46 -2.28 -12.11 -10.13
N GLY A 47 -1.43 -12.82 -9.40
CA GLY A 47 0.01 -12.58 -9.42
C GLY A 47 0.78 -13.46 -8.44
N HIS A 48 2.01 -13.03 -8.16
CA HIS A 48 2.86 -13.59 -7.12
C HIS A 48 3.79 -12.53 -6.53
N TYR A 49 4.21 -12.72 -5.29
CA TYR A 49 5.20 -11.86 -4.64
C TYR A 49 6.57 -12.04 -5.27
N ILE A 50 7.25 -10.93 -5.56
CA ILE A 50 8.58 -10.94 -6.20
C ILE A 50 9.67 -10.32 -5.32
N ALA A 51 9.28 -9.49 -4.36
CA ALA A 51 10.14 -8.97 -3.32
C ALA A 51 9.29 -8.67 -2.10
N VAL A 52 9.84 -8.97 -0.93
CA VAL A 52 9.19 -8.71 0.35
C VAL A 52 10.25 -8.09 1.25
N GLN A 53 9.99 -6.86 1.68
CA GLN A 53 10.64 -6.30 2.85
C GLN A 53 9.76 -6.71 4.04
N PRO A 54 10.19 -7.62 4.92
CA PRO A 54 9.39 -8.00 6.08
C PRO A 54 9.36 -6.86 7.11
N ASP A 55 8.39 -6.93 8.01
CA ASP A 55 8.34 -6.04 9.17
C ASP A 55 9.46 -6.40 10.14
N ASP A 56 10.20 -5.40 10.59
CA ASP A 56 11.11 -5.47 11.72
C ASP A 56 10.44 -4.81 12.93
N LEU A 57 9.64 -5.63 13.62
CA LEU A 57 8.90 -5.21 14.80
C LEU A 57 9.81 -4.76 15.96
N ARG A 58 11.08 -5.22 16.00
CA ARG A 58 12.04 -4.82 17.04
C ARG A 58 12.44 -3.36 16.88
N HIS A 59 12.66 -2.92 15.65
CA HIS A 59 13.01 -1.54 15.33
C HIS A 59 11.80 -0.70 14.86
N ARG A 60 10.59 -1.26 14.90
CA ARG A 60 9.34 -0.63 14.43
C ARG A 60 9.43 -0.13 12.98
N ASN A 61 10.22 -0.83 12.17
CA ASN A 61 10.28 -0.60 10.74
C ASN A 61 9.31 -1.56 10.08
N TYR A 62 8.30 -1.02 9.40
CA TYR A 62 7.34 -1.85 8.70
C TYR A 62 7.70 -1.91 7.24
N GLY A 63 7.42 -3.05 6.65
CA GLY A 63 7.85 -3.36 5.30
C GLY A 63 6.75 -3.17 4.27
N TYR A 64 7.13 -3.42 3.02
CA TYR A 64 6.24 -3.47 1.88
C TYR A 64 6.58 -4.72 1.06
N SER A 65 5.62 -5.12 0.24
CA SER A 65 5.77 -6.25 -0.67
C SER A 65 5.45 -5.82 -2.09
N LEU A 66 6.27 -6.26 -3.04
CA LEU A 66 6.03 -6.11 -4.47
C LEU A 66 5.41 -7.38 -5.03
N ILE A 67 4.36 -7.19 -5.82
CA ILE A 67 3.62 -8.25 -6.49
C ILE A 67 3.78 -8.05 -7.99
N ARG A 68 4.18 -9.11 -8.71
CA ARG A 68 4.09 -9.18 -10.16
C ARG A 68 2.68 -9.60 -10.55
N ILE A 69 1.97 -8.73 -11.25
CA ILE A 69 0.60 -8.97 -11.71
C ILE A 69 0.63 -9.69 -13.07
N HIS A 70 -0.22 -10.69 -13.22
CA HIS A 70 -0.33 -11.44 -14.47
C HIS A 70 -0.85 -10.58 -15.62
N SER A 71 -0.44 -10.88 -16.86
CA SER A 71 -0.78 -10.10 -18.07
C SER A 71 -2.28 -10.00 -18.36
N GLY A 72 -3.06 -11.00 -17.95
CA GLY A 72 -4.53 -10.99 -18.10
C GLY A 72 -5.28 -10.10 -17.10
N ILE A 73 -4.61 -9.57 -16.08
CA ILE A 73 -5.24 -8.81 -15.00
C ILE A 73 -5.04 -7.31 -15.23
N ARG A 74 -6.14 -6.57 -15.45
CA ARG A 74 -6.08 -5.13 -15.66
C ARG A 74 -5.54 -4.40 -14.43
N LEU A 75 -4.58 -3.51 -14.66
CA LEU A 75 -4.13 -2.55 -13.65
C LEU A 75 -5.02 -1.30 -13.68
N SER A 76 -5.08 -0.60 -12.55
CA SER A 76 -6.01 0.50 -12.37
C SER A 76 -5.51 1.46 -11.28
N PRO A 77 -5.60 2.79 -11.47
CA PRO A 77 -5.39 3.77 -10.41
C PRO A 77 -6.58 3.87 -9.45
N TRP A 78 -7.71 3.23 -9.77
CA TRP A 78 -8.96 3.36 -9.02
C TRP A 78 -8.94 2.54 -7.73
N ILE A 79 -9.17 3.22 -6.60
CA ILE A 79 -9.27 2.62 -5.27
C ILE A 79 -10.72 2.18 -5.01
N THR A 80 -11.67 3.00 -5.47
CA THR A 80 -13.11 2.73 -5.49
C THR A 80 -13.65 3.02 -6.90
N PRO A 81 -14.91 2.67 -7.22
CA PRO A 81 -15.49 2.97 -8.53
C PRO A 81 -15.52 4.46 -8.89
N THR A 82 -15.39 5.36 -7.92
CA THR A 82 -15.52 6.82 -8.09
C THR A 82 -14.30 7.59 -7.58
N PHE A 83 -13.23 6.90 -7.21
CA PHE A 83 -12.05 7.54 -6.62
C PHE A 83 -10.76 6.89 -7.11
N ALA A 84 -9.90 7.70 -7.74
CA ALA A 84 -8.61 7.27 -8.28
C ALA A 84 -7.44 7.99 -7.61
N ILE A 85 -6.28 7.35 -7.65
CA ILE A 85 -5.00 7.98 -7.30
C ILE A 85 -4.62 8.91 -8.44
N GLU A 86 -4.48 10.20 -8.19
CA GLU A 86 -4.09 11.18 -9.22
C GLU A 86 -2.59 11.47 -9.23
N ARG A 87 -1.94 11.28 -8.09
CA ARG A 87 -0.50 11.52 -7.92
C ARG A 87 0.04 10.77 -6.71
N GLN A 88 1.36 10.75 -6.59
CA GLN A 88 2.03 10.46 -5.32
C GLN A 88 2.51 11.75 -4.66
N ALA A 89 2.60 11.77 -3.34
CA ALA A 89 3.18 12.89 -2.61
C ALA A 89 3.77 12.47 -1.26
N THR A 90 4.73 13.26 -0.78
CA THR A 90 5.25 13.13 0.58
C THR A 90 4.15 13.50 1.60
N PRO A 91 3.88 12.63 2.60
CA PRO A 91 3.00 12.97 3.72
C PRO A 91 3.67 14.01 4.63
N HIS A 92 2.88 14.90 5.21
CA HIS A 92 3.34 15.83 6.25
C HIS A 92 2.41 15.76 7.46
N THR A 93 2.95 16.01 8.66
CA THR A 93 2.12 16.23 9.85
C THR A 93 1.08 17.33 9.57
N GLY A 94 -0.17 17.08 9.93
CA GLY A 94 -1.30 17.96 9.65
C GLY A 94 -2.03 17.66 8.32
N ASP A 95 -1.49 16.79 7.45
CA ASP A 95 -2.24 16.37 6.26
C ASP A 95 -3.51 15.59 6.68
N TYR A 96 -4.66 15.98 6.12
CA TYR A 96 -5.91 15.22 6.22
C TYR A 96 -5.93 14.12 5.16
N VAL A 97 -6.02 12.88 5.63
CA VAL A 97 -5.89 11.68 4.80
C VAL A 97 -7.01 10.69 5.09
N CYS A 98 -7.35 9.85 4.11
CA CYS A 98 -8.21 8.69 4.29
C CYS A 98 -7.43 7.40 4.02
N ALA A 99 -7.55 6.46 4.94
CA ALA A 99 -7.07 5.10 4.82
C ALA A 99 -8.20 4.22 4.24
N PHE A 100 -7.88 3.41 3.25
CA PHE A 100 -8.82 2.52 2.58
C PHE A 100 -8.47 1.07 2.84
N GLY A 101 -9.31 0.40 3.63
CA GLY A 101 -9.16 -1.00 3.99
C GLY A 101 -10.34 -1.85 3.56
N THR A 102 -10.12 -3.15 3.34
CA THR A 102 -11.20 -4.08 2.95
C THR A 102 -12.04 -4.58 4.13
N THR A 103 -11.57 -4.37 5.36
CA THR A 103 -12.30 -4.68 6.60
C THR A 103 -13.00 -3.41 7.12
N SER A 104 -12.28 -2.31 7.30
CA SER A 104 -12.83 -1.09 7.92
C SER A 104 -13.46 -0.10 6.93
N GLY A 105 -13.29 -0.33 5.62
CA GLY A 105 -13.72 0.60 4.58
C GLY A 105 -12.82 1.85 4.53
N MET A 106 -13.41 2.99 4.18
CA MET A 106 -12.71 4.28 4.17
C MET A 106 -12.84 4.94 5.55
N LYS A 107 -11.71 5.28 6.15
CA LYS A 107 -11.64 6.01 7.43
C LYS A 107 -10.64 7.15 7.31
N CYS A 108 -11.02 8.33 7.78
CA CYS A 108 -10.23 9.54 7.57
C CYS A 108 -9.76 10.12 8.90
N SER A 109 -8.58 10.71 8.89
CA SER A 109 -7.96 11.33 10.06
C SER A 109 -6.82 12.27 9.62
N THR A 110 -6.09 12.80 10.60
CA THR A 110 -4.94 13.67 10.40
C THR A 110 -3.65 12.89 10.66
N VAL A 111 -2.63 13.14 9.83
CA VAL A 111 -1.28 12.66 10.08
C VAL A 111 -0.71 13.40 11.30
N THR A 112 -0.38 12.66 12.35
CA THR A 112 0.17 13.23 13.60
C THR A 112 1.70 13.19 13.63
N ASN A 113 2.30 12.24 12.91
CA ASN A 113 3.74 12.09 12.84
C ASN A 113 4.16 11.46 11.51
N THR A 114 5.32 11.88 11.01
CA THR A 114 6.01 11.27 9.87
C THR A 114 7.47 11.06 10.22
N SER A 115 7.96 9.83 10.08
CA SER A 115 9.36 9.49 10.34
C SER A 115 9.88 8.53 9.27
N PRO A 116 11.22 8.34 9.18
CA PRO A 116 11.80 7.31 8.32
C PRO A 116 11.35 5.87 8.66
N ALA A 117 10.83 5.63 9.87
CA ALA A 117 10.36 4.31 10.30
C ALA A 117 8.90 4.03 9.90
N ALA A 118 8.02 5.02 10.09
CA ALA A 118 6.60 4.97 9.76
C ALA A 118 5.95 6.37 9.86
N GLY A 119 4.78 6.50 9.25
CA GLY A 119 3.82 7.57 9.52
C GLY A 119 2.75 7.13 10.53
N THR A 120 2.10 8.08 11.19
CA THR A 120 1.05 7.83 12.19
C THR A 120 -0.17 8.71 11.91
N LEU A 121 -1.35 8.10 12.00
CA LEU A 121 -2.65 8.76 11.96
C LEU A 121 -3.24 8.78 13.36
N ASP A 122 -3.98 9.84 13.67
CA ASP A 122 -4.77 9.90 14.90
C ASP A 122 -5.94 8.91 14.87
N GLY A 123 -6.18 8.20 15.96
CA GLY A 123 -7.23 7.20 16.09
C GLY A 123 -6.85 5.79 15.60
N SER A 124 -7.54 4.78 16.15
CA SER A 124 -7.46 3.39 15.69
C SER A 124 -8.45 3.17 14.55
N LEU A 125 -8.06 3.54 13.34
CA LEU A 125 -8.95 3.61 12.16
C LEU A 125 -9.11 2.27 11.44
N THR A 126 -8.19 1.34 11.65
CA THR A 126 -8.03 0.13 10.82
C THR A 126 -8.07 -1.13 11.69
N ALA A 127 -8.39 -2.25 11.07
CA ALA A 127 -8.48 -3.56 11.70
C ALA A 127 -7.68 -4.60 10.89
N GLY A 128 -7.55 -5.81 11.43
CA GLY A 128 -6.98 -6.94 10.71
C GLY A 128 -7.62 -7.12 9.33
N GLY A 129 -6.79 -7.23 8.29
CA GLY A 129 -7.21 -7.27 6.89
C GLY A 129 -7.06 -5.97 6.11
N ASP A 130 -6.96 -4.82 6.80
CA ASP A 130 -6.73 -3.52 6.15
C ASP A 130 -5.26 -3.30 5.77
N SER A 131 -4.34 -4.12 6.31
CA SER A 131 -2.92 -4.09 6.00
C SER A 131 -2.66 -4.03 4.50
N GLY A 132 -1.79 -3.12 4.11
CA GLY A 132 -1.42 -2.81 2.74
C GLY A 132 -2.36 -1.84 2.03
N GLY A 133 -3.54 -1.55 2.56
CA GLY A 133 -4.49 -0.63 1.94
C GLY A 133 -3.95 0.80 1.78
N PRO A 134 -4.34 1.55 0.74
CA PRO A 134 -3.74 2.85 0.47
C PRO A 134 -4.17 3.90 1.49
N VAL A 135 -3.25 4.83 1.79
CA VAL A 135 -3.51 6.07 2.52
C VAL A 135 -3.40 7.23 1.54
N ILE A 136 -4.50 7.96 1.39
CA ILE A 136 -4.65 9.02 0.39
C ILE A 136 -4.88 10.35 1.07
N ARG A 137 -4.14 11.37 0.64
CA ARG A 137 -4.41 12.76 0.99
C ARG A 137 -5.54 13.30 0.15
N MET A 138 -6.59 13.77 0.81
CA MET A 138 -7.88 14.03 0.14
C MET A 138 -7.89 15.32 -0.67
N LYS A 139 -7.07 16.31 -0.33
CA LYS A 139 -7.07 17.62 -1.01
C LYS A 139 -6.61 17.55 -2.47
N ASP A 140 -5.82 16.53 -2.83
CA ASP A 140 -5.16 16.39 -4.12
C ASP A 140 -5.07 14.92 -4.59
N HIS A 141 -5.91 14.06 -4.00
CA HIS A 141 -5.99 12.61 -4.27
C HIS A 141 -4.61 11.92 -4.34
N ALA A 142 -3.68 12.39 -3.51
CA ALA A 142 -2.31 11.92 -3.53
C ALA A 142 -2.15 10.65 -2.70
N LEU A 143 -1.58 9.60 -3.30
CA LEU A 143 -1.07 8.46 -2.55
C LEU A 143 0.10 8.90 -1.68
N VAL A 144 -0.04 8.74 -0.37
CA VAL A 144 0.99 9.11 0.61
C VAL A 144 1.57 7.93 1.37
N GLY A 145 0.96 6.73 1.26
CA GLY A 145 1.49 5.51 1.85
C GLY A 145 0.53 4.33 1.83
N ILE A 146 0.86 3.29 2.59
CA ILE A 146 0.01 2.09 2.78
C ILE A 146 -0.14 1.75 4.27
N ILE A 147 -1.28 1.23 4.67
CA ILE A 147 -1.55 0.79 6.06
C ILE A 147 -0.59 -0.37 6.41
N ILE A 148 0.00 -0.35 7.60
CA ILE A 148 0.95 -1.38 8.04
C ILE A 148 0.60 -1.95 9.41
N ALA A 149 -0.01 -1.16 10.29
CA ALA A 149 -0.39 -1.62 11.61
C ALA A 149 -1.48 -0.72 12.20
N HIS A 150 -2.14 -1.24 13.23
CA HIS A 150 -2.90 -0.44 14.17
C HIS A 150 -2.40 -0.72 15.58
N ASN A 151 -2.41 0.30 16.43
CA ASN A 151 -2.11 0.20 17.84
C ASN A 151 -3.35 0.67 18.62
N PRO A 152 -4.20 -0.26 19.09
CA PRO A 152 -5.44 0.09 19.78
C PRO A 152 -5.16 0.70 21.17
N GLU A 153 -4.07 0.31 21.84
CA GLU A 153 -3.70 0.85 23.16
C GLU A 153 -3.33 2.33 23.09
N ARG A 154 -2.74 2.76 21.97
CA ARG A 154 -2.36 4.16 21.73
C ARG A 154 -3.37 4.91 20.87
N ALA A 155 -4.47 4.28 20.48
CA ALA A 155 -5.44 4.80 19.52
C ALA A 155 -4.75 5.36 18.26
N GLN A 156 -3.90 4.57 17.61
CA GLN A 156 -3.11 4.98 16.45
C GLN A 156 -3.23 4.00 15.29
N THR A 157 -3.26 4.52 14.07
CA THR A 157 -3.03 3.74 12.85
C THR A 157 -1.66 4.13 12.28
N GLN A 158 -0.86 3.14 11.90
CA GLN A 158 0.44 3.34 11.28
C GLN A 158 0.37 3.03 9.79
N PHE A 159 1.10 3.83 9.00
CA PHE A 159 1.23 3.65 7.58
C PHE A 159 2.71 3.73 7.16
N GLU A 160 3.12 2.96 6.16
CA GLU A 160 4.44 3.07 5.55
C GLU A 160 4.38 4.23 4.53
N PRO A 161 5.13 5.33 4.73
CA PRO A 161 5.16 6.46 3.83
C PRO A 161 5.60 6.07 2.42
N ILE A 162 4.96 6.65 1.40
CA ILE A 162 5.33 6.40 0.00
C ILE A 162 6.78 6.77 -0.29
N THR A 163 7.32 7.78 0.39
CA THR A 163 8.74 8.18 0.28
C THR A 163 9.69 7.08 0.71
N ASN A 164 9.35 6.32 1.74
CA ASN A 164 10.16 5.20 2.19
C ASN A 164 10.11 4.06 1.17
N ILE A 165 8.92 3.76 0.63
CA ILE A 165 8.75 2.74 -0.40
C ILE A 165 9.57 3.12 -1.63
N THR A 166 9.45 4.36 -2.13
CA THR A 166 10.22 4.86 -3.28
C THR A 166 11.73 4.79 -3.05
N ALA A 167 12.22 5.20 -1.87
CA ALA A 167 13.64 5.13 -1.56
C ALA A 167 14.15 3.67 -1.54
N ARG A 168 13.37 2.76 -0.95
CA ARG A 168 13.73 1.34 -0.88
C ARG A 168 13.63 0.64 -2.25
N THR A 169 12.64 0.99 -3.07
CA THR A 169 12.48 0.40 -4.40
C THR A 169 13.51 0.90 -5.41
N ALA A 170 14.02 2.13 -5.25
CA ALA A 170 15.10 2.66 -6.09
C ALA A 170 16.38 1.78 -6.08
N HIS A 171 16.58 1.02 -5.00
CA HIS A 171 17.71 0.09 -4.85
C HIS A 171 17.31 -1.38 -5.01
N ALA A 172 16.03 -1.69 -5.19
CA ALA A 172 15.54 -3.05 -5.31
C ALA A 172 15.50 -3.49 -6.78
N ALA A 173 16.34 -4.46 -7.15
CA ALA A 173 16.35 -5.01 -8.51
C ALA A 173 14.96 -5.48 -8.99
N ALA A 174 14.14 -6.00 -8.07
CA ALA A 174 12.78 -6.46 -8.38
C ALA A 174 11.79 -5.35 -8.75
N ALA A 175 12.05 -4.10 -8.36
CA ALA A 175 11.20 -2.96 -8.70
C ALA A 175 11.50 -2.42 -10.11
N GLY A 176 12.74 -2.58 -10.59
CA GLY A 176 13.22 -1.97 -11.81
C GLY A 176 13.40 -0.44 -11.71
N GLN A 177 13.89 0.17 -12.78
CA GLN A 177 14.09 1.62 -12.84
C GLN A 177 12.77 2.38 -12.99
N ALA A 178 12.71 3.61 -12.48
CA ALA A 178 11.52 4.47 -12.56
C ALA A 178 10.24 3.81 -12.02
N PHE A 179 10.34 3.03 -10.95
CA PHE A 179 9.19 2.48 -10.25
C PHE A 179 8.26 3.59 -9.76
N ALA A 180 6.99 3.55 -10.17
CA ALA A 180 5.98 4.52 -9.77
C ALA A 180 4.57 3.92 -9.73
N PRO A 181 3.67 4.43 -8.87
CA PRO A 181 2.26 4.12 -8.90
C PRO A 181 1.65 4.44 -10.27
N ILE A 182 0.69 3.63 -10.69
CA ILE A 182 -0.21 4.01 -11.78
C ILE A 182 -1.16 5.05 -11.24
N VAL A 183 -1.19 6.20 -11.91
CA VAL A 183 -2.04 7.33 -11.57
C VAL A 183 -3.10 7.54 -12.65
N HIS A 184 -4.21 8.15 -12.26
CA HIS A 184 -5.18 8.64 -13.22
C HIS A 184 -4.53 9.75 -14.03
N THR A 185 -4.59 9.61 -15.34
CA THR A 185 -4.28 10.67 -16.28
C THR A 185 -5.60 11.00 -16.93
N ASP A 186 -6.00 12.27 -16.85
CA ASP A 186 -7.09 12.77 -17.68
C ASP A 186 -6.64 12.60 -19.14
N ALA A 187 -7.29 11.69 -19.85
CA ALA A 187 -7.10 11.49 -21.28
C ALA A 187 -8.01 12.42 -22.07
#